data_AF-A0A379TL11-F1
#
_entry.id   AF-A0A379TL11-F1
#
_cell.length_a   1.000
_cell.length_b   1.000
_cell.length_c   1.000
_cell.angle_alpha   90.00
_cell.angle_beta   90.00
_cell.angle_gamma   90.00
#
_symmetry.space_group_name_H-M   'P 1'
#
loop_
_entity.id
_entity.type
_entity.pdbx_description
1 polymer ?
#
loop_
_entity_poly.entity_id
_entity_poly.type
_entity_poly.pdbx_seq_one_letter_code
_entity_poly.pdbx_strand_id
1 'polypeptide(L)' 'MRQVKTLVALAQHVRQKVGEKFNVWLEPEVRFIGQSGEVNAVESIA' A
#
# COMPACT_ATOMS: atom_id res chain seq x y z
N MET A 1 3.93 8.32 -16.32
CA MET A 1 3.74 7.88 -14.93
C MET A 1 4.88 6.93 -14.54
N ARG A 2 6.01 7.43 -14.01
CA ARG A 2 7.20 6.58 -13.72
C ARG A 2 7.59 6.48 -12.24
N GLN A 3 6.92 7.19 -11.33
CA GLN A 3 7.29 7.23 -9.90
C GLN A 3 6.28 6.59 -8.92
N VAL A 4 5.05 6.27 -9.31
CA VAL A 4 4.06 5.72 -8.36
C VAL A 4 4.39 4.28 -7.93
N LYS A 5 5.02 3.49 -8.81
CA LYS A 5 5.38 2.09 -8.53
C LYS A 5 6.30 1.94 -7.31
N THR A 6 7.20 2.90 -7.07
CA THR A 6 8.12 2.83 -5.92
C THR A 6 7.41 3.13 -4.60
N LEU A 7 6.40 4.00 -4.60
CA LEU A 7 5.63 4.31 -3.40
C LEU A 7 4.79 3.12 -2.94
N VAL A 8 4.16 2.41 -3.88
CA VAL A 8 3.40 1.18 -3.57
C VAL A 8 4.32 0.09 -3.01
N ALA A 9 5.48 -0.12 -3.65
CA ALA A 9 6.48 -1.08 -3.17
C ALA A 9 7.03 -0.72 -1.78
N LEU A 10 7.22 0.57 -1.50
CA LEU A 10 7.64 1.03 -0.18
C LEU A 10 6.53 0.82 0.87
N ALA A 11 5.27 1.10 0.53
CA ALA A 11 4.14 0.86 1.43
C ALA A 11 3.97 -0.63 1.76
N GLN A 12 4.15 -1.52 0.76
CA GLN A 12 4.21 -2.97 0.96
C GLN A 12 5.32 -3.35 1.95
N HIS A 13 6.53 -2.83 1.74
CA HIS A 13 7.67 -3.12 2.61
C HIS A 13 7.43 -2.68 4.07
N VAL A 14 6.90 -1.47 4.28
CA VAL A 14 6.58 -0.95 5.61
C VAL A 14 5.50 -1.81 6.27
N ARG A 15 4.43 -2.15 5.55
CA ARG A 15 3.34 -3.02 6.05
C ARG A 15 3.87 -4.38 6.50
N GLN A 16 4.72 -5.02 5.69
CA GLN A 16 5.32 -6.31 6.04
C GLN A 16 6.19 -6.20 7.29
N LYS A 17 7.05 -5.18 7.39
CA LYS A 17 7.95 -5.02 8.54
C LYS A 17 7.20 -4.76 9.85
N VAL A 18 6.11 -4.00 9.81
CA VAL A 18 5.28 -3.74 10.99
C VAL A 18 4.47 -4.98 11.37
N GLY A 19 3.90 -5.69 10.38
CA GLY A 19 3.21 -6.96 10.60
C GLY A 19 4.10 -8.03 11.24
N GLU A 20 5.31 -8.22 10.71
CA GLU A 20 6.30 -9.16 11.24
C GLU A 20 6.72 -8.81 12.68
N LYS A 21 6.96 -7.52 12.97
CA LYS A 21 7.54 -7.11 14.25
C LYS A 21 6.50 -6.97 15.38
N PHE A 22 5.29 -6.56 15.04
CA PHE A 22 4.28 -6.17 16.03
C PHE A 22 2.96 -6.94 15.89
N ASN A 23 2.81 -7.80 14.88
CA ASN A 23 1.54 -8.44 14.54
C ASN A 23 0.39 -7.42 14.31
N VAL A 24 0.74 -6.26 13.75
CA VAL A 24 -0.19 -5.18 13.38
C VAL A 24 -0.12 -4.96 11.88
N TRP A 25 -1.28 -4.99 11.21
CA TRP A 25 -1.37 -4.82 9.76
C TRP A 25 -1.87 -3.42 9.43
N LEU A 26 -0.98 -2.60 8.86
CA LEU A 26 -1.31 -1.22 8.51
C LEU A 26 -2.26 -1.16 7.30
N GLU A 27 -3.29 -0.33 7.43
CA GLU A 27 -4.19 0.04 6.35
C GLU A 27 -3.86 1.46 5.85
N PRO A 28 -3.80 1.71 4.53
CA PRO A 28 -3.52 3.04 4.02
C PRO A 28 -4.68 4.01 4.27
N GLU A 29 -4.38 5.20 4.81
CA GLU A 29 -5.35 6.30 4.93
C GLU A 29 -5.64 6.99 3.58
N VAL A 30 -4.69 6.91 2.65
CA VAL A 30 -4.79 7.55 1.34
C VAL A 30 -5.60 6.71 0.35
N ARG A 31 -6.44 7.36 -0.45
CA ARG A 31 -7.19 6.72 -1.54
C ARG A 31 -6.28 6.43 -2.73
N PHE A 32 -6.34 5.22 -3.25
CA PHE A 32 -5.63 4.85 -4.48
C PHE A 32 -6.57 5.07 -5.66
N ILE A 33 -6.13 5.80 -6.67
CA ILE A 33 -6.92 6.08 -7.88
C ILE A 33 -6.27 5.36 -9.07
N GLY A 34 -6.96 4.34 -9.58
CA GLY A 34 -6.62 3.61 -10.80
C GLY A 34 -7.19 4.26 -12.06
N GLN A 35 -7.00 3.61 -13.22
CA GLN A 35 -7.46 4.13 -14.51
C GLN A 35 -8.99 4.24 -14.63
N SER A 36 -9.74 3.47 -13.84
CA SER A 36 -11.21 3.39 -13.89
C SER A 36 -11.89 3.90 -12.62
N GLY A 37 -11.16 4.55 -11.70
CA GLY A 37 -11.70 5.07 -10.44
C GLY A 37 -10.89 4.68 -9.21
N GLU A 38 -11.49 4.82 -8.02
CA GLU A 38 -10.87 4.42 -6.75
C GLU A 38 -10.67 2.90 -6.70
N VAL A 39 -9.50 2.47 -6.23
CA VAL A 39 -9.12 1.05 -6.08
C VAL A 39 -8.81 0.76 -4.61
N ASN A 40 -9.01 -0.49 -4.20
CA ASN A 40 -8.74 -0.91 -2.83
C ASN A 40 -7.24 -0.76 -2.52
N ALA A 41 -6.94 0.16 -1.61
CA ALA A 41 -5.59 0.49 -1.20
C ALA A 41 -4.90 -0.68 -0.49
N VAL A 42 -5.64 -1.42 0.34
CA VAL A 42 -5.13 -2.56 1.09
C VAL A 42 -4.73 -3.69 0.14
N GLU A 43 -5.58 -4.02 -0.83
CA GLU A 43 -5.26 -5.02 -1.88
C GLU A 43 -4.06 -4.60 -2.73
N SER A 44 -3.90 -3.30 -2.96
CA SER A 44 -2.78 -2.77 -3.75
C SER A 44 -1.43 -2.89 -3.03
N ILE A 45 -1.43 -3.05 -1.71
CA ILE A 45 -0.22 -3.19 -0.88
C ILE A 45 -0.17 -4.50 -0.07
N ALA A 46 -1.08 -5.44 -0.34
CA ALA A 46 -1.09 -6.75 0.29
C ALA A 46 0.04 -7.64 -0.25
#